data_AF-A0A061IYT8-F1
#
_entry.id   AF-A0A061IYT8-F1
#
_cell.length_a   1.000
_cell.length_b   1.000
_cell.length_c   1.000
_cell.angle_alpha   90.00
_cell.angle_beta   90.00
_cell.angle_gamma   90.00
#
_symmetry.space_group_name_H-M   'P 1'
#
loop_
_entity.id
_entity.type
_entity.pdbx_description
1 polymer ?
#
loop_
_entity_poly.entity_id
_entity_poly.type
_entity_poly.pdbx_seq_one_letter_code
_entity_poly.pdbx_strand_id
1 'polypeptide(L)'
;MTAGTRRTSSIRRSATPKRNAQTAERKLSPEELYNLTVEKKFSPEKDTWDGHYEFGGPWATFLIILVSHTLIYYFMVCIMKFQGTMIYPGHPLLNGENMMSVFWEHVRLNAAPTWETFGIFTGFLLLEYALAVVLPGMEVKGLPIPSEGGYRYVYKCNAVHAWYCVLVIVGVLHFTEILPLWKVHDEYGRYLTAATIWADVLSVWVYIVGLRRRLRMSNNIVYDFFMGSGLNFRLPGDVDVKLFAECRNSWVLLVIITLSNAAAMYRELGYITGNMYFLVFAQLLYVNAIQKGEECIISTWDLFYEKFGWMLAYWNTCGVPFLYSIQSLYIQTVLKERAYQPWQLTLMVMVLLSAYYIWDSANSQKNRFRMKRSGVPEYIIRRKAFPQLPWGYIENPRILKSERGELFVDGWYRYGRKLHYTVDIIMAFLWGASCGFDSFIPFFYVCFFTCHLVDRERRDDYRCRRKYGALWERYLQVVPYKLIPGVY
;
A
#
# COMPACT_ATOMS: atom_id res chain seq x y z
N MET A 1 -72.45 31.07 75.20
CA MET A 1 -71.24 30.63 75.93
C MET A 1 -70.78 29.31 75.36
N THR A 2 -69.46 29.21 75.11
CA THR A 2 -68.66 28.02 74.72
C THR A 2 -69.02 27.32 73.40
N ALA A 3 -68.34 27.76 72.34
CA ALA A 3 -68.27 27.16 71.01
C ALA A 3 -67.33 25.93 71.00
N GLY A 4 -67.75 24.85 70.35
CA GLY A 4 -66.95 23.64 70.10
C GLY A 4 -66.11 23.76 68.83
N THR A 5 -64.81 23.54 68.95
CA THR A 5 -63.81 23.60 67.89
C THR A 5 -63.75 22.30 67.08
N ARG A 6 -64.06 22.38 65.77
CA ARG A 6 -63.85 21.31 64.77
C ARG A 6 -62.35 21.15 64.47
N ARG A 7 -61.86 19.91 64.55
CA ARG A 7 -60.53 19.48 64.06
C ARG A 7 -60.49 19.54 62.53
N THR A 8 -59.49 20.23 61.98
CA THR A 8 -59.12 20.19 60.56
C THR A 8 -58.06 19.12 60.32
N SER A 9 -58.30 18.22 59.35
CA SER A 9 -57.36 17.19 58.90
C SER A 9 -56.46 17.75 57.79
N SER A 10 -55.14 17.82 58.03
CA SER A 10 -54.17 18.14 56.97
C SER A 10 -53.74 16.86 56.26
N ILE A 11 -54.18 16.68 55.02
CA ILE A 11 -53.70 15.62 54.12
C ILE A 11 -52.26 15.97 53.70
N ARG A 12 -51.26 15.24 54.21
CA ARG A 12 -49.88 15.28 53.71
C ARG A 12 -49.86 14.64 52.33
N ARG A 13 -49.66 15.44 51.28
CA ARG A 13 -49.28 14.96 49.94
C ARG A 13 -47.94 14.22 50.05
N SER A 14 -47.93 12.93 49.71
CA SER A 14 -46.73 12.15 49.53
C SER A 14 -45.93 12.72 48.35
N ALA A 15 -44.72 13.18 48.61
CA ALA A 15 -43.79 13.57 47.57
C ALA A 15 -43.28 12.31 46.88
N THR A 16 -43.64 12.13 45.61
CA THR A 16 -43.05 11.14 44.71
C THR A 16 -41.54 11.35 44.66
N PRO A 17 -40.69 10.32 44.87
CA PRO A 17 -39.25 10.50 44.75
C PRO A 17 -38.95 10.83 43.28
N LYS A 18 -38.40 12.02 43.03
CA LYS A 18 -37.81 12.36 41.74
C LYS A 18 -36.71 11.35 41.47
N ARG A 19 -36.96 10.46 40.53
CA ARG A 19 -35.98 9.54 39.94
C ARG A 19 -34.96 10.37 39.16
N ASN A 20 -34.04 11.01 39.87
CA ASN A 20 -32.80 11.54 39.29
C ASN A 20 -31.88 10.35 38.98
N ALA A 21 -32.29 9.50 38.04
CA ALA A 21 -31.35 8.72 37.28
C ALA A 21 -30.79 9.70 36.23
N GLN A 22 -29.64 10.29 36.51
CA GLN A 22 -28.74 10.67 35.43
C GLN A 22 -28.55 9.39 34.62
N THR A 23 -29.19 9.32 33.46
CA THR A 23 -28.95 8.29 32.47
C THR A 23 -27.50 8.47 32.05
N ALA A 24 -26.58 7.81 32.74
CA ALA A 24 -25.23 7.65 32.25
C ALA A 24 -25.39 6.96 30.89
N GLU A 25 -25.23 7.72 29.81
CA GLU A 25 -25.26 7.17 28.46
C GLU A 25 -24.31 5.99 28.44
N ARG A 26 -24.87 4.79 28.25
CA ARG A 26 -24.10 3.55 28.19
C ARG A 26 -23.06 3.72 27.10
N LYS A 27 -21.78 3.79 27.46
CA LYS A 27 -20.68 3.77 26.48
C LYS A 27 -20.76 2.44 25.72
N LEU A 28 -21.08 2.52 24.44
CA LEU A 28 -21.11 1.37 23.55
C LEU A 28 -19.73 0.70 23.52
N SER A 29 -19.72 -0.63 23.53
CA SER A 29 -18.50 -1.39 23.32
C SER A 29 -17.95 -1.15 21.90
N PRO A 30 -16.64 -1.38 21.66
CA PRO A 30 -16.07 -1.26 20.32
C PRO A 30 -16.80 -2.09 19.27
N GLU A 31 -17.25 -3.29 19.61
CA GLU A 31 -18.00 -4.18 18.73
C GLU A 31 -19.40 -3.64 18.41
N GLU A 32 -20.10 -3.09 19.40
CA GLU A 32 -21.38 -2.38 19.17
C GLU A 32 -21.19 -1.16 18.26
N LEU A 33 -20.11 -0.39 18.46
CA LEU A 33 -19.75 0.76 17.59
C LEU A 33 -19.38 0.32 16.18
N TYR A 34 -18.78 -0.85 16.02
CA TYR A 34 -18.46 -1.42 14.71
C TYR A 34 -19.72 -1.85 13.97
N ASN A 35 -20.71 -2.38 14.68
CA ASN A 35 -21.97 -2.85 14.10
C ASN A 35 -23.03 -1.76 13.91
N LEU A 36 -22.84 -0.59 14.53
CA LEU A 36 -23.75 0.56 14.38
C LEU A 36 -23.90 0.98 12.91
N THR A 37 -25.16 1.12 12.48
CA THR A 37 -25.49 1.71 11.18
C THR A 37 -25.47 3.23 11.32
N VAL A 38 -24.50 3.86 10.66
CA VAL A 38 -24.38 5.32 10.58
C VAL A 38 -24.86 5.76 9.21
N GLU A 39 -25.70 6.80 9.15
CA GLU A 39 -26.13 7.37 7.88
C GLU A 39 -24.97 8.13 7.21
N LYS A 40 -24.81 7.94 5.91
CA LYS A 40 -23.77 8.61 5.14
C LYS A 40 -24.15 10.06 4.88
N LYS A 41 -23.53 11.00 5.61
CA LYS A 41 -23.72 12.44 5.42
C LYS A 41 -22.40 13.12 5.09
N PHE A 42 -22.30 13.68 3.89
CA PHE A 42 -21.11 14.42 3.48
C PHE A 42 -21.04 15.76 4.23
N SER A 43 -20.00 15.91 5.04
CA SER A 43 -19.72 17.01 5.94
C SER A 43 -18.25 17.45 5.80
N PRO A 44 -17.87 18.07 4.67
CA PRO A 44 -16.48 18.46 4.39
C PRO A 44 -15.93 19.46 5.44
N GLU A 45 -16.79 20.20 6.12
CA GLU A 45 -16.44 21.14 7.20
C GLU A 45 -15.77 20.46 8.42
N LYS A 46 -15.91 19.14 8.57
CA LYS A 46 -15.29 18.36 9.65
C LYS A 46 -13.88 17.84 9.29
N ASP A 47 -13.45 18.02 8.05
CA ASP A 47 -12.16 17.55 7.54
C ASP A 47 -11.60 18.59 6.56
N THR A 48 -11.17 19.72 7.12
CA THR A 48 -10.60 20.84 6.37
C THR A 48 -9.11 20.65 6.15
N TRP A 49 -8.58 21.28 5.09
CA TRP A 49 -7.14 21.34 4.90
C TRP A 49 -6.49 22.06 6.07
N ASP A 50 -5.36 21.55 6.56
CA ASP A 50 -4.69 22.03 7.76
C ASP A 50 -3.67 23.16 7.50
N GLY A 51 -3.61 23.64 6.25
CA GLY A 51 -2.70 24.71 5.83
C GLY A 51 -1.28 24.25 5.54
N HIS A 52 -0.98 22.95 5.65
CA HIS A 52 0.35 22.41 5.42
C HIS A 52 0.44 21.68 4.08
N TYR A 53 1.52 21.95 3.35
CA TYR A 53 1.88 21.21 2.15
C TYR A 53 2.71 19.99 2.52
N GLU A 54 2.32 18.83 2.01
CA GLU A 54 3.12 17.61 2.01
C GLU A 54 4.00 17.57 0.74
N PHE A 55 4.96 16.65 0.68
CA PHE A 55 5.80 16.41 -0.50
C PHE A 55 6.54 17.65 -1.04
N GLY A 56 6.85 18.63 -0.18
CA GLY A 56 7.55 19.86 -0.57
C GLY A 56 6.68 20.90 -1.30
N GLY A 57 5.36 20.70 -1.35
CA GLY A 57 4.41 21.64 -1.93
C GLY A 57 4.39 21.66 -3.47
N PRO A 58 3.71 22.67 -4.07
CA PRO A 58 3.33 22.64 -5.49
C PRO A 58 4.49 22.39 -6.46
N TRP A 59 5.61 23.09 -6.28
CA TRP A 59 6.79 22.95 -7.15
C TRP A 59 7.44 21.57 -7.04
N ALA A 60 7.56 21.05 -5.83
CA ALA A 60 8.11 19.71 -5.62
C ALA A 60 7.17 18.63 -6.16
N THR A 61 5.85 18.76 -5.95
CA THR A 61 4.87 17.85 -6.54
C THR A 61 4.88 17.87 -8.07
N PHE A 62 5.06 19.04 -8.69
CA PHE A 62 5.23 19.17 -10.13
C PHE A 62 6.48 18.43 -10.62
N LEU A 63 7.61 18.61 -9.92
CA LEU A 63 8.85 17.93 -10.26
C LEU A 63 8.72 16.41 -10.10
N ILE A 64 8.04 15.92 -9.06
CA ILE A 64 7.79 14.50 -8.87
C ILE A 64 6.98 13.94 -10.05
N ILE A 65 5.97 14.68 -10.53
CA ILE A 65 5.21 14.28 -11.73
C ILE A 65 6.17 14.13 -12.91
N LEU A 66 6.96 15.15 -13.24
CA LEU A 66 7.87 15.13 -14.39
C LEU A 66 8.93 14.04 -14.30
N VAL A 67 9.56 13.88 -13.13
CA VAL A 67 10.61 12.88 -12.92
C VAL A 67 10.02 11.47 -13.04
N SER A 68 8.87 11.18 -12.47
CA SER A 68 8.25 9.86 -12.59
C SER A 68 7.97 9.46 -14.04
N HIS A 69 7.53 10.41 -14.88
CA HIS A 69 7.25 10.17 -16.30
C HIS A 69 8.50 9.91 -17.16
N THR A 70 9.70 10.17 -16.65
CA THR A 70 10.95 10.04 -17.41
C THR A 70 11.90 9.02 -16.81
N LEU A 71 11.90 8.86 -15.49
CA LEU A 71 12.87 8.05 -14.74
C LEU A 71 12.80 6.56 -15.10
N ILE A 72 11.61 5.98 -15.18
CA ILE A 72 11.47 4.54 -15.46
C ILE A 72 11.91 4.24 -16.90
N TYR A 73 11.58 5.12 -17.85
CA TYR A 73 12.08 5.03 -19.23
C TYR A 73 13.60 5.20 -19.30
N TYR A 74 14.17 6.11 -18.52
CA TYR A 74 15.61 6.30 -18.42
C TYR A 74 16.30 5.01 -17.95
N PHE A 75 15.79 4.38 -16.89
CA PHE A 75 16.32 3.10 -16.42
C PHE A 75 16.15 1.97 -17.45
N MET A 76 14.99 1.89 -18.11
CA MET A 76 14.75 0.92 -19.19
C MET A 76 15.79 1.09 -20.31
N VAL A 77 16.02 2.31 -20.79
CA VAL A 77 17.02 2.61 -21.83
C VAL A 77 18.43 2.24 -21.36
N CYS A 78 18.80 2.59 -20.13
CA CYS A 78 20.11 2.23 -19.57
C CYS A 78 20.29 0.72 -19.51
N ILE A 79 19.28 -0.05 -19.10
CA ILE A 79 19.35 -1.51 -19.02
C ILE A 79 19.42 -2.14 -20.41
N MET A 80 18.48 -1.79 -21.30
CA MET A 80 18.30 -2.45 -22.59
C MET A 80 19.36 -2.04 -23.63
N LYS A 81 19.81 -0.78 -23.63
CA LYS A 81 20.80 -0.28 -24.61
C LYS A 81 22.22 -0.22 -24.06
N PHE A 82 22.39 0.09 -22.76
CA PHE A 82 23.70 0.38 -22.16
C PHE A 82 24.12 -0.62 -21.08
N GLN A 83 23.55 -1.83 -21.10
CA GLN A 83 23.90 -2.93 -20.19
C GLN A 83 23.83 -2.53 -18.70
N GLY A 84 22.85 -1.69 -18.35
CA GLY A 84 22.64 -1.20 -17.00
C GLY A 84 23.54 -0.04 -16.57
N THR A 85 24.37 0.50 -17.47
CA THR A 85 25.20 1.68 -17.19
C THR A 85 24.36 2.95 -17.23
N MET A 86 24.45 3.77 -16.18
CA MET A 86 23.78 5.08 -16.16
C MET A 86 24.50 6.07 -17.07
N ILE A 87 23.84 6.45 -18.16
CA ILE A 87 24.35 7.43 -19.13
C ILE A 87 24.04 8.86 -18.71
N TYR A 88 25.00 9.76 -18.95
CA TYR A 88 24.90 11.21 -18.77
C TYR A 88 25.31 11.95 -20.06
N PRO A 89 25.00 13.24 -20.23
CA PRO A 89 25.39 13.99 -21.43
C PRO A 89 26.91 13.95 -21.65
N GLY A 90 27.35 13.45 -22.82
CA GLY A 90 28.78 13.29 -23.14
C GLY A 90 29.42 11.99 -22.61
N HIS A 91 28.64 11.04 -22.11
CA HIS A 91 29.14 9.72 -21.70
C HIS A 91 29.85 9.00 -22.86
N PRO A 92 31.00 8.32 -22.65
CA PRO A 92 31.75 7.65 -23.71
C PRO A 92 30.93 6.67 -24.56
N LEU A 93 30.03 5.89 -23.92
CA LEU A 93 29.12 4.96 -24.59
C LEU A 93 28.11 5.62 -25.57
N LEU A 94 27.96 6.94 -25.56
CA LEU A 94 27.15 7.65 -26.56
C LEU A 94 27.88 7.82 -27.89
N ASN A 95 29.20 7.54 -27.96
CA ASN A 95 30.01 7.65 -29.18
C ASN A 95 29.91 9.01 -29.88
N GLY A 96 29.78 10.10 -29.10
CA GLY A 96 29.63 11.46 -29.62
C GLY A 96 28.20 11.87 -29.99
N GLU A 97 27.23 10.96 -29.89
CA GLU A 97 25.82 11.28 -30.10
C GLU A 97 25.21 12.05 -28.92
N ASN A 98 24.16 12.81 -29.21
CA ASN A 98 23.42 13.51 -28.17
C ASN A 98 22.60 12.52 -27.32
N MET A 99 22.71 12.62 -26.00
CA MET A 99 21.98 11.73 -25.08
C MET A 99 20.46 11.76 -25.31
N MET A 100 19.88 12.93 -25.57
CA MET A 100 18.44 13.07 -25.75
C MET A 100 17.96 12.44 -27.06
N SER A 101 18.74 12.54 -28.15
CA SER A 101 18.37 11.87 -29.40
C SER A 101 18.39 10.37 -29.23
N VAL A 102 19.45 9.83 -28.60
CA VAL A 102 19.57 8.40 -28.32
C VAL A 102 18.43 7.89 -27.42
N PHE A 103 18.12 8.65 -26.38
CA PHE A 103 17.03 8.33 -25.45
C PHE A 103 15.68 8.28 -26.18
N TRP A 104 15.32 9.35 -26.90
CA TRP A 104 14.03 9.43 -27.57
C TRP A 104 13.88 8.46 -28.74
N GLU A 105 14.97 8.18 -29.47
CA GLU A 105 14.96 7.16 -30.51
C GLU A 105 14.67 5.77 -29.91
N HIS A 106 15.35 5.40 -28.83
CA HIS A 106 15.14 4.11 -28.19
C HIS A 106 13.73 3.98 -27.61
N VAL A 107 13.21 5.02 -26.96
CA VAL A 107 11.83 5.08 -26.46
C VAL A 107 10.84 4.98 -27.62
N ARG A 108 11.06 5.67 -28.74
CA ARG A 108 10.19 5.60 -29.91
C ARG A 108 10.11 4.19 -30.49
N LEU A 109 11.24 3.47 -30.58
CA LEU A 109 11.28 2.14 -31.17
C LEU A 109 10.71 1.06 -30.23
N ASN A 110 11.01 1.14 -28.93
CA ASN A 110 10.76 0.06 -27.97
C ASN A 110 9.62 0.35 -26.99
N ALA A 111 9.13 1.59 -26.92
CA ALA A 111 8.07 1.99 -25.99
C ALA A 111 6.91 2.75 -26.66
N ALA A 112 6.91 2.96 -27.98
CA ALA A 112 5.71 3.48 -28.64
C ALA A 112 4.53 2.52 -28.43
N PRO A 113 3.39 2.99 -27.90
CA PRO A 113 2.28 2.12 -27.55
C PRO A 113 1.65 1.54 -28.82
N THR A 114 1.24 0.28 -28.75
CA THR A 114 0.45 -0.38 -29.81
C THR A 114 -0.95 -0.64 -29.30
N TRP A 115 -1.93 -0.73 -30.21
CA TRP A 115 -3.30 -1.10 -29.84
C TRP A 115 -3.38 -2.48 -29.18
N GLU A 116 -2.49 -3.41 -29.55
CA GLU A 116 -2.37 -4.72 -28.93
C GLU A 116 -1.93 -4.62 -27.46
N THR A 117 -0.81 -3.97 -27.17
CA THR A 117 -0.31 -3.84 -25.78
C THR A 117 -1.28 -3.05 -24.91
N PHE A 118 -1.89 -2.00 -25.45
CA PHE A 118 -2.95 -1.24 -24.77
C PHE A 118 -4.19 -2.11 -24.49
N GLY A 119 -4.62 -2.92 -25.46
CA GLY A 119 -5.75 -3.85 -25.32
C GLY A 119 -5.49 -4.93 -24.28
N ILE A 120 -4.31 -5.54 -24.27
CA ILE A 120 -3.91 -6.56 -23.29
C ILE A 120 -3.85 -5.96 -21.88
N PHE A 121 -3.24 -4.79 -21.72
CA PHE A 121 -3.18 -4.12 -20.42
C PHE A 121 -4.57 -3.77 -19.90
N THR A 122 -5.44 -3.26 -20.77
CA THR A 122 -6.84 -2.98 -20.43
C THR A 122 -7.58 -4.28 -20.06
N GLY A 123 -7.36 -5.36 -20.81
CA GLY A 123 -7.90 -6.69 -20.52
C GLY A 123 -7.47 -7.21 -19.15
N PHE A 124 -6.22 -6.99 -18.75
CA PHE A 124 -5.72 -7.30 -17.41
C PHE A 124 -6.48 -6.52 -16.32
N LEU A 125 -6.63 -5.20 -16.47
CA LEU A 125 -7.39 -4.39 -15.50
C LEU A 125 -8.85 -4.83 -15.40
N LEU A 126 -9.48 -5.17 -16.54
CA LEU A 126 -10.86 -5.66 -16.57
C LEU A 126 -10.99 -7.05 -15.95
N LEU A 127 -10.01 -7.94 -16.16
CA LEU A 127 -9.96 -9.25 -15.53
C LEU A 127 -9.87 -9.11 -14.01
N GLU A 128 -8.91 -8.33 -13.50
CA GLU A 128 -8.78 -8.05 -12.07
C GLU A 128 -10.07 -7.48 -11.47
N TYR A 129 -10.70 -6.55 -12.20
CA TYR A 129 -11.96 -5.96 -11.78
C TYR A 129 -13.10 -6.98 -11.73
N ALA A 130 -13.22 -7.84 -12.75
CA ALA A 130 -14.20 -8.91 -12.78
C ALA A 130 -13.99 -9.90 -11.63
N LEU A 131 -12.75 -10.27 -11.33
CA LEU A 131 -12.42 -11.14 -10.20
C LEU A 131 -12.75 -10.47 -8.85
N ALA A 132 -12.50 -9.16 -8.72
CA ALA A 132 -12.86 -8.41 -7.53
C ALA A 132 -14.39 -8.41 -7.28
N VAL A 133 -15.19 -8.28 -8.34
CA VAL A 133 -16.66 -8.33 -8.24
C VAL A 133 -17.16 -9.75 -7.96
N VAL A 134 -16.71 -10.74 -8.73
CA VAL A 134 -17.32 -12.08 -8.77
C VAL A 134 -16.85 -12.98 -7.63
N LEU A 135 -15.55 -13.02 -7.33
CA LEU A 135 -15.02 -14.03 -6.41
C LEU A 135 -15.55 -13.85 -4.98
N PRO A 136 -15.71 -14.94 -4.21
CA PRO A 136 -16.10 -14.83 -2.81
C PRO A 136 -15.02 -14.13 -1.98
N GLY A 137 -15.45 -13.34 -1.00
CA GLY A 137 -14.57 -12.56 -0.13
C GLY A 137 -15.21 -12.31 1.22
N MET A 138 -14.40 -11.90 2.19
CA MET A 138 -14.92 -11.46 3.48
C MET A 138 -15.28 -9.98 3.42
N GLU A 139 -16.37 -9.62 4.08
CA GLU A 139 -16.76 -8.22 4.22
C GLU A 139 -16.20 -7.61 5.50
N VAL A 140 -15.45 -6.53 5.37
CA VAL A 140 -14.80 -5.84 6.48
C VAL A 140 -15.15 -4.36 6.43
N LYS A 141 -15.58 -3.79 7.56
CA LYS A 141 -15.83 -2.34 7.66
C LYS A 141 -14.52 -1.61 7.89
N GLY A 142 -14.32 -0.53 7.15
CA GLY A 142 -13.18 0.37 7.34
C GLY A 142 -13.28 1.23 8.59
N LEU A 143 -12.35 2.18 8.70
CA LEU A 143 -12.37 3.18 9.77
C LEU A 143 -13.46 4.23 9.53
N PRO A 144 -14.01 4.84 10.60
CA PRO A 144 -15.02 5.89 10.46
C PRO A 144 -14.42 7.13 9.79
N ILE A 145 -15.10 7.64 8.76
CA ILE A 145 -14.62 8.78 7.98
C ILE A 145 -15.22 10.08 8.52
N PRO A 146 -14.39 11.02 9.04
CA PRO A 146 -14.89 12.26 9.63
C PRO A 146 -15.72 13.12 8.67
N SER A 147 -15.27 13.21 7.41
CA SER A 147 -15.94 13.96 6.34
C SER A 147 -17.25 13.35 5.87
N GLU A 148 -17.58 12.14 6.31
CA GLU A 148 -18.85 11.46 6.03
C GLU A 148 -19.64 11.18 7.31
N GLY A 149 -19.45 12.00 8.36
CA GLY A 149 -20.21 11.87 9.61
C GLY A 149 -19.86 10.63 10.43
N GLY A 150 -18.71 10.01 10.18
CA GLY A 150 -18.29 8.77 10.84
C GLY A 150 -18.77 7.50 10.12
N TYR A 151 -19.30 7.63 8.89
CA TYR A 151 -19.66 6.49 8.05
C TYR A 151 -18.48 5.53 7.88
N ARG A 152 -18.78 4.22 7.93
CA ARG A 152 -17.80 3.14 7.69
C ARG A 152 -18.19 2.39 6.43
N TYR A 153 -17.34 2.49 5.41
CA TYR A 153 -17.50 1.70 4.20
C TYR A 153 -17.28 0.21 4.46
N VAL A 154 -18.07 -0.63 3.81
CA VAL A 154 -17.87 -2.08 3.75
C VAL A 154 -17.00 -2.41 2.54
N TYR A 155 -15.99 -3.25 2.73
CA TYR A 155 -15.05 -3.67 1.70
C TYR A 155 -15.08 -5.19 1.57
N LYS A 156 -15.24 -5.66 0.34
CA LYS A 156 -15.15 -7.08 0.00
C LYS A 156 -13.70 -7.46 -0.23
N CYS A 157 -13.13 -8.21 0.71
CA CYS A 157 -11.74 -8.66 0.68
C CYS A 157 -11.64 -10.06 0.05
N ASN A 158 -11.30 -10.13 -1.24
CA ASN A 158 -11.09 -11.37 -2.01
C ASN A 158 -9.75 -11.43 -2.75
N ALA A 159 -8.77 -10.62 -2.35
CA ALA A 159 -7.43 -10.51 -2.96
C ALA A 159 -6.73 -11.84 -3.09
N VAL A 160 -6.71 -12.62 -2.01
CA VAL A 160 -6.09 -13.94 -2.03
C VAL A 160 -6.70 -14.85 -3.10
N HIS A 161 -8.02 -14.83 -3.28
CA HIS A 161 -8.68 -15.69 -4.28
C HIS A 161 -8.35 -15.22 -5.69
N ALA A 162 -8.46 -13.91 -5.95
CA ALA A 162 -8.11 -13.33 -7.24
C ALA A 162 -6.66 -13.60 -7.61
N TRP A 163 -5.75 -13.46 -6.65
CA TRP A 163 -4.34 -13.71 -6.81
C TRP A 163 -4.03 -15.10 -7.35
N TYR A 164 -4.55 -16.15 -6.70
CA TYR A 164 -4.35 -17.52 -7.17
C TYR A 164 -5.08 -17.79 -8.50
N CYS A 165 -6.27 -17.22 -8.71
CA CYS A 165 -6.94 -17.31 -10.01
C CYS A 165 -6.09 -16.71 -11.13
N VAL A 166 -5.48 -15.55 -10.91
CA VAL A 166 -4.65 -14.86 -11.92
C VAL A 166 -3.39 -15.65 -12.20
N LEU A 167 -2.73 -16.20 -11.19
CA LEU A 167 -1.58 -17.09 -11.40
C LEU A 167 -1.94 -18.31 -12.26
N VAL A 168 -3.11 -18.93 -12.03
CA VAL A 168 -3.59 -20.04 -12.84
C VAL A 168 -3.89 -19.59 -14.27
N ILE A 169 -4.60 -18.47 -14.45
CA ILE A 169 -4.93 -17.93 -15.78
C ILE A 169 -3.66 -17.62 -16.57
N VAL A 170 -2.71 -16.91 -15.96
CA VAL A 170 -1.42 -16.58 -16.57
C VAL A 170 -0.62 -17.85 -16.89
N GLY A 171 -0.62 -18.84 -15.99
CA GLY A 171 0.00 -20.15 -16.25
C GLY A 171 -0.60 -20.85 -17.45
N VAL A 172 -1.93 -20.93 -17.53
CA VAL A 172 -2.65 -21.54 -18.67
C VAL A 172 -2.34 -20.79 -19.97
N LEU A 173 -2.41 -19.46 -19.97
CA LEU A 173 -2.09 -18.64 -21.14
C LEU A 173 -0.64 -18.83 -21.61
N HIS A 174 0.27 -19.06 -20.68
CA HIS A 174 1.66 -19.37 -20.99
C HIS A 174 1.84 -20.74 -21.62
N PHE A 175 1.35 -21.81 -20.98
CA PHE A 175 1.54 -23.18 -21.49
C PHE A 175 0.73 -23.49 -22.76
N THR A 176 -0.35 -22.74 -23.03
CA THR A 176 -1.11 -22.85 -24.28
C THR A 176 -0.55 -21.99 -25.41
N GLU A 177 0.49 -21.19 -25.15
CA GLU A 177 1.11 -20.25 -26.11
C GLU A 177 0.14 -19.21 -26.72
N ILE A 178 -1.04 -19.01 -26.12
CA ILE A 178 -2.01 -17.98 -26.54
C ILE A 178 -1.44 -16.59 -26.22
N LEU A 179 -1.03 -16.39 -24.97
CA LEU A 179 -0.38 -15.16 -24.50
C LEU A 179 0.79 -15.54 -23.59
N PRO A 180 1.91 -15.98 -24.18
CA PRO A 180 3.04 -16.43 -23.39
C PRO A 180 3.73 -15.28 -22.66
N LEU A 181 4.15 -15.57 -21.44
CA LEU A 181 4.71 -14.60 -20.51
C LEU A 181 5.92 -13.84 -21.09
N TRP A 182 6.77 -14.51 -21.88
CA TRP A 182 7.93 -13.87 -22.50
C TRP A 182 7.59 -12.70 -23.43
N LYS A 183 6.35 -12.62 -23.97
CA LYS A 183 5.93 -11.47 -24.81
C LYS A 183 5.88 -10.17 -24.01
N VAL A 184 5.52 -10.24 -22.74
CA VAL A 184 5.47 -9.05 -21.86
C VAL A 184 6.88 -8.47 -21.66
N HIS A 185 7.92 -9.29 -21.71
CA HIS A 185 9.32 -8.86 -21.64
C HIS A 185 9.75 -8.21 -22.96
N ASP A 186 9.47 -8.86 -24.09
CA ASP A 186 9.83 -8.34 -25.41
C ASP A 186 9.18 -6.97 -25.68
N GLU A 187 7.98 -6.76 -25.14
CA GLU A 187 7.19 -5.54 -25.28
C GLU A 187 7.17 -4.68 -23.99
N TYR A 188 8.15 -4.86 -23.10
CA TYR A 188 8.19 -4.21 -21.77
C TYR A 188 7.97 -2.69 -21.85
N GLY A 189 8.68 -2.02 -22.77
CA GLY A 189 8.57 -0.57 -22.95
C GLY A 189 7.18 -0.13 -23.40
N ARG A 190 6.52 -0.91 -24.25
CA ARG A 190 5.16 -0.60 -24.72
C ARG A 190 4.13 -0.77 -23.60
N TYR A 191 4.28 -1.80 -22.77
CA TYR A 191 3.46 -1.97 -21.58
C TYR A 191 3.70 -0.86 -20.54
N LEU A 192 4.95 -0.39 -20.38
CA LEU A 192 5.27 0.76 -19.54
C LEU A 192 4.53 2.02 -20.02
N THR A 193 4.47 2.24 -21.33
CA THR A 193 3.71 3.36 -21.90
C THR A 193 2.21 3.18 -21.79
N ALA A 194 1.67 1.99 -22.01
CA ALA A 194 0.26 1.70 -21.77
C ALA A 194 -0.13 1.97 -20.30
N ALA A 195 0.69 1.52 -19.34
CA ALA A 195 0.48 1.75 -17.92
C ALA A 195 0.56 3.23 -17.54
N THR A 196 1.51 3.97 -18.13
CA THR A 196 1.66 5.43 -17.94
C THR A 196 0.42 6.17 -18.44
N ILE A 197 -0.07 5.85 -19.63
CA ILE A 197 -1.28 6.48 -20.19
C ILE A 197 -2.50 6.16 -19.32
N TRP A 198 -2.68 4.90 -18.90
CA TRP A 198 -3.78 4.52 -18.02
C TRP A 198 -3.71 5.19 -16.64
N ALA A 199 -2.51 5.32 -16.08
CA ALA A 199 -2.28 6.06 -14.84
C ALA A 199 -2.75 7.52 -14.96
N ASP A 200 -2.39 8.21 -16.04
CA ASP A 200 -2.77 9.61 -16.23
C ASP A 200 -4.26 9.77 -16.53
N VAL A 201 -4.83 8.90 -17.36
CA VAL A 201 -6.28 8.88 -17.63
C VAL A 201 -7.06 8.66 -16.33
N LEU A 202 -6.64 7.69 -15.52
CA LEU A 202 -7.24 7.43 -14.21
C LEU A 202 -7.11 8.66 -13.30
N SER A 203 -5.95 9.30 -13.26
CA SER A 203 -5.67 10.50 -12.46
C SER A 203 -6.56 11.68 -12.83
N VAL A 204 -6.71 11.94 -14.13
CA VAL A 204 -7.61 12.99 -14.65
C VAL A 204 -9.05 12.67 -14.32
N TRP A 205 -9.49 11.42 -14.53
CA TRP A 205 -10.85 10.99 -14.23
C TRP A 205 -11.19 11.17 -12.74
N VAL A 206 -10.37 10.66 -11.82
CA VAL A 206 -10.62 10.77 -10.37
C VAL A 206 -10.55 12.22 -9.89
N TYR A 207 -9.65 13.02 -10.46
CA TYR A 207 -9.59 14.44 -10.14
C TYR A 207 -10.89 15.15 -10.53
N ILE A 208 -11.38 14.96 -11.76
CA ILE A 208 -12.62 15.60 -12.24
C ILE A 208 -13.84 15.10 -11.46
N VAL A 209 -13.98 13.79 -11.26
CA VAL A 209 -15.13 13.22 -10.53
C VAL A 209 -15.11 13.68 -9.08
N GLY A 210 -13.94 13.74 -8.45
CA GLY A 210 -13.79 14.16 -7.06
C GLY A 210 -14.08 15.64 -6.83
N LEU A 211 -14.08 16.49 -7.87
CA LEU A 211 -14.50 17.89 -7.74
C LEU A 211 -15.98 18.05 -7.34
N ARG A 212 -16.80 17.00 -7.44
CA ARG A 212 -18.18 16.98 -6.93
C ARG A 212 -18.26 16.81 -5.41
N ARG A 213 -17.19 16.27 -4.79
CA ARG A 213 -17.07 16.03 -3.34
C ARG A 213 -15.69 16.45 -2.86
N ARG A 214 -15.39 17.74 -3.04
CA ARG A 214 -14.09 18.32 -2.72
C ARG A 214 -13.77 18.13 -1.24
N LEU A 215 -12.56 17.65 -0.98
CA LEU A 215 -12.06 17.44 0.37
C LEU A 215 -10.63 17.97 0.49
N ARG A 216 -10.32 18.66 1.61
CA ARG A 216 -8.97 19.16 1.93
C ARG A 216 -8.24 19.79 0.73
N MET A 217 -8.88 20.73 0.03
CA MET A 217 -8.30 21.39 -1.15
C MET A 217 -7.38 22.54 -0.71
N SER A 218 -6.20 22.64 -1.33
CA SER A 218 -5.23 23.71 -1.07
C SER A 218 -5.44 24.96 -1.94
N ASN A 219 -6.33 24.88 -2.94
CA ASN A 219 -6.54 25.87 -4.00
C ASN A 219 -5.36 26.03 -4.97
N ASN A 220 -4.35 25.16 -4.89
CA ASN A 220 -3.31 25.04 -5.91
C ASN A 220 -3.60 23.83 -6.80
N ILE A 221 -3.87 24.06 -8.08
CA ILE A 221 -4.31 23.01 -9.03
C ILE A 221 -3.27 21.89 -9.15
N VAL A 222 -1.97 22.22 -9.17
CA VAL A 222 -0.92 21.22 -9.35
C VAL A 222 -0.84 20.30 -8.13
N TYR A 223 -0.84 20.90 -6.94
CA TYR A 223 -0.83 20.14 -5.69
C TYR A 223 -2.11 19.32 -5.48
N ASP A 224 -3.27 19.92 -5.78
CA ASP A 224 -4.56 19.25 -5.64
C ASP A 224 -4.77 18.15 -6.69
N PHE A 225 -4.16 18.25 -7.88
CA PHE A 225 -4.11 17.15 -8.85
C PHE A 225 -3.21 16.01 -8.35
N PHE A 226 -2.05 16.35 -7.81
CA PHE A 226 -1.11 15.38 -7.23
C PHE A 226 -1.73 14.59 -6.07
N MET A 227 -2.32 15.29 -5.10
CA MET A 227 -2.93 14.69 -3.91
C MET A 227 -4.33 14.12 -4.18
N GLY A 228 -5.08 14.71 -5.11
CA GLY A 228 -6.45 14.31 -5.45
C GLY A 228 -7.52 15.24 -4.87
N SER A 229 -8.72 15.17 -5.43
CA SER A 229 -9.85 16.05 -5.08
C SER A 229 -10.89 15.38 -4.17
N GLY A 230 -10.95 14.04 -4.18
CA GLY A 230 -11.88 13.22 -3.39
C GLY A 230 -11.17 12.13 -2.58
N LEU A 231 -11.85 11.61 -1.56
CA LEU A 231 -11.30 10.57 -0.69
C LEU A 231 -11.33 9.20 -1.37
N ASN A 232 -12.50 8.57 -1.50
CA ASN A 232 -12.67 7.23 -2.06
C ASN A 232 -13.64 7.25 -3.24
N PHE A 233 -13.34 6.45 -4.25
CA PHE A 233 -14.15 6.26 -5.45
C PHE A 233 -14.59 4.81 -5.51
N ARG A 234 -15.85 4.56 -5.86
CA ARG A 234 -16.41 3.22 -5.96
C ARG A 234 -16.93 2.96 -7.36
N LEU A 235 -16.49 1.85 -7.92
CA LEU A 235 -16.99 1.30 -9.17
C LEU A 235 -18.20 0.39 -8.89
N PRO A 236 -18.97 -0.01 -9.93
CA PRO A 236 -20.04 -0.99 -9.78
C PRO A 236 -19.58 -2.27 -9.06
N GLY A 237 -20.50 -2.91 -8.32
CA GLY A 237 -20.14 -4.05 -7.46
C GLY A 237 -19.37 -3.65 -6.18
N ASP A 238 -19.43 -2.38 -5.81
CA ASP A 238 -18.84 -1.83 -4.57
C ASP A 238 -17.31 -1.95 -4.47
N VAL A 239 -16.64 -2.05 -5.62
CA VAL A 239 -15.18 -2.08 -5.70
C VAL A 239 -14.60 -0.69 -5.44
N ASP A 240 -13.83 -0.57 -4.37
CA ASP A 240 -13.11 0.66 -4.06
C ASP A 240 -11.86 0.81 -4.93
N VAL A 241 -11.75 1.94 -5.63
CA VAL A 241 -10.69 2.18 -6.63
C VAL A 241 -9.30 2.19 -6.01
N LYS A 242 -9.14 2.68 -4.77
CA LYS A 242 -7.83 2.68 -4.10
C LYS A 242 -7.41 1.27 -3.73
N LEU A 243 -8.30 0.53 -3.08
CA LEU A 243 -8.03 -0.85 -2.67
C LEU A 243 -7.75 -1.72 -3.89
N PHE A 244 -8.51 -1.51 -4.98
CA PHE A 244 -8.27 -2.14 -6.27
C PHE A 244 -6.89 -1.81 -6.84
N ALA A 245 -6.54 -0.53 -6.95
CA ALA A 245 -5.26 -0.10 -7.50
C ALA A 245 -4.09 -0.64 -6.67
N GLU A 246 -4.18 -0.56 -5.34
CA GLU A 246 -3.13 -1.02 -4.42
C GLU A 246 -2.99 -2.54 -4.45
N CYS A 247 -4.07 -3.31 -4.25
CA CYS A 247 -3.96 -4.76 -4.08
C CYS A 247 -3.98 -5.53 -5.40
N ARG A 248 -4.80 -5.12 -6.38
CA ARG A 248 -5.11 -5.94 -7.58
C ARG A 248 -4.30 -5.56 -8.79
N ASN A 249 -4.00 -4.28 -8.94
CA ASN A 249 -3.19 -3.83 -10.06
C ASN A 249 -1.70 -3.90 -9.69
N SER A 250 -1.30 -3.10 -8.70
CA SER A 250 0.10 -2.79 -8.43
C SER A 250 0.99 -4.02 -8.20
N TRP A 251 0.66 -4.81 -7.18
CA TRP A 251 1.49 -5.94 -6.77
C TRP A 251 1.33 -7.16 -7.67
N VAL A 252 0.15 -7.36 -8.26
CA VAL A 252 -0.07 -8.47 -9.19
C VAL A 252 0.73 -8.25 -10.47
N LEU A 253 0.65 -7.04 -11.05
CA LEU A 253 1.37 -6.70 -12.27
C LEU A 253 2.89 -6.77 -12.08
N LEU A 254 3.40 -6.35 -10.92
CA LEU A 254 4.81 -6.51 -10.55
C LEU A 254 5.28 -7.96 -10.74
N VAL A 255 4.54 -8.94 -10.20
CA VAL A 255 4.94 -10.34 -10.31
C VAL A 255 4.75 -10.87 -11.72
N ILE A 256 3.71 -10.45 -12.45
CA ILE A 256 3.53 -10.84 -13.86
C ILE A 256 4.74 -10.40 -14.69
N ILE A 257 5.23 -9.17 -14.49
CA ILE A 257 6.43 -8.66 -15.17
C ILE A 257 7.66 -9.47 -14.75
N THR A 258 7.83 -9.79 -13.47
CA THR A 258 8.97 -10.60 -13.01
C THR A 258 8.95 -12.02 -13.56
N LEU A 259 7.79 -12.67 -13.58
CA LEU A 259 7.61 -13.99 -14.21
C LEU A 259 7.83 -13.92 -15.72
N SER A 260 7.44 -12.82 -16.36
CA SER A 260 7.71 -12.56 -17.78
C SER A 260 9.21 -12.53 -18.08
N ASN A 261 9.99 -11.80 -17.28
CA ASN A 261 11.45 -11.79 -17.38
C ASN A 261 12.07 -13.18 -17.18
N ALA A 262 11.55 -13.96 -16.21
CA ALA A 262 11.99 -15.32 -15.97
C ALA A 262 11.64 -16.26 -17.15
N ALA A 263 10.46 -16.12 -17.75
CA ALA A 263 10.04 -16.88 -18.93
C ALA A 263 10.89 -16.53 -20.16
N ALA A 264 11.21 -15.24 -20.36
CA ALA A 264 12.10 -14.79 -21.42
C ALA A 264 13.53 -15.36 -21.25
N MET A 265 14.04 -15.37 -20.02
CA MET A 265 15.32 -16.01 -19.69
C MET A 265 15.30 -17.52 -20.01
N TYR A 266 14.26 -18.23 -19.60
CA TYR A 266 14.13 -19.66 -19.91
C TYR A 266 14.08 -19.92 -21.42
N ARG A 267 13.35 -19.09 -22.17
CA ARG A 267 13.27 -19.21 -23.63
C ARG A 267 14.62 -18.98 -24.31
N GLU A 268 15.41 -18.02 -23.82
CA GLU A 268 16.70 -17.67 -24.41
C GLU A 268 17.80 -18.66 -24.04
N LEU A 269 17.89 -19.07 -22.77
CA LEU A 269 18.98 -19.89 -22.24
C LEU A 269 18.65 -21.38 -22.11
N GLY A 270 17.37 -21.75 -22.10
CA GLY A 270 16.90 -23.10 -21.74
C GLY A 270 16.86 -23.38 -20.23
N TYR A 271 17.23 -22.41 -19.39
CA TYR A 271 17.19 -22.51 -17.93
C TYR A 271 17.02 -21.12 -17.28
N ILE A 272 16.71 -21.09 -15.99
CA ILE A 272 16.58 -19.85 -15.19
C ILE A 272 17.71 -19.80 -14.17
N THR A 273 18.39 -18.66 -14.04
CA THR A 273 19.49 -18.49 -13.09
C THR A 273 19.00 -18.45 -11.63
N GLY A 274 19.88 -18.81 -10.70
CA GLY A 274 19.56 -18.77 -9.27
C GLY A 274 19.17 -17.36 -8.77
N ASN A 275 19.75 -16.30 -9.35
CA ASN A 275 19.43 -14.91 -9.05
C ASN A 275 17.99 -14.56 -9.42
N MET A 276 17.52 -15.01 -10.59
CA MET A 276 16.14 -14.83 -11.02
C MET A 276 15.17 -15.63 -10.14
N TYR A 277 15.48 -16.89 -9.82
CA TYR A 277 14.66 -17.68 -8.88
C TYR A 277 14.54 -17.02 -7.51
N PHE A 278 15.65 -16.49 -6.97
CA PHE A 278 15.64 -15.74 -5.72
C PHE A 278 14.70 -14.54 -5.78
N LEU A 279 14.78 -13.73 -6.85
CA LEU A 279 13.96 -12.54 -7.00
C LEU A 279 12.47 -12.88 -7.15
N VAL A 280 12.13 -13.86 -7.99
CA VAL A 280 10.76 -14.38 -8.15
C VAL A 280 10.22 -14.82 -6.78
N PHE A 281 11.00 -15.59 -6.03
CA PHE A 281 10.60 -16.05 -4.69
C PHE A 281 10.39 -14.89 -3.71
N ALA A 282 11.30 -13.92 -3.67
CA ALA A 282 11.22 -12.78 -2.78
C ALA A 282 9.99 -11.91 -3.05
N GLN A 283 9.70 -11.64 -4.32
CA GLN A 283 8.53 -10.85 -4.70
C GLN A 283 7.22 -11.61 -4.52
N LEU A 284 7.19 -12.92 -4.79
CA LEU A 284 6.03 -13.77 -4.50
C LEU A 284 5.67 -13.78 -3.01
N LEU A 285 6.68 -13.89 -2.12
CA LEU A 285 6.45 -13.81 -0.67
C LEU A 285 5.81 -12.48 -0.27
N TYR A 286 6.33 -11.37 -0.82
CA TYR A 286 5.88 -10.03 -0.51
C TYR A 286 4.45 -9.79 -1.00
N VAL A 287 4.18 -10.06 -2.29
CA VAL A 287 2.85 -9.87 -2.88
C VAL A 287 1.83 -10.75 -2.20
N ASN A 288 2.14 -12.02 -1.97
CA ASN A 288 1.19 -12.91 -1.31
C ASN A 288 0.87 -12.46 0.13
N ALA A 289 1.80 -11.80 0.84
CA ALA A 289 1.51 -11.21 2.15
C ALA A 289 0.54 -10.02 2.08
N ILE A 290 0.56 -9.26 0.99
CA ILE A 290 -0.41 -8.18 0.73
C ILE A 290 -1.77 -8.79 0.42
N GLN A 291 -1.82 -9.78 -0.49
CA GLN A 291 -3.07 -10.41 -0.89
C GLN A 291 -3.76 -11.13 0.28
N LYS A 292 -2.98 -11.78 1.15
CA LYS A 292 -3.51 -12.44 2.35
C LYS A 292 -3.95 -11.44 3.42
N GLY A 293 -3.36 -10.25 3.46
CA GLY A 293 -3.58 -9.21 4.46
C GLY A 293 -4.45 -8.04 4.00
N GLU A 294 -5.22 -8.20 2.92
CA GLU A 294 -6.07 -7.15 2.34
C GLU A 294 -7.01 -6.50 3.39
N GLU A 295 -7.56 -7.29 4.31
CA GLU A 295 -8.41 -6.80 5.40
C GLU A 295 -7.70 -5.81 6.34
N CYS A 296 -6.37 -5.87 6.41
CA CYS A 296 -5.56 -4.97 7.22
C CYS A 296 -5.31 -3.63 6.50
N ILE A 297 -5.26 -3.66 5.16
CA ILE A 297 -4.96 -2.50 4.31
C ILE A 297 -6.05 -1.44 4.43
N ILE A 298 -7.30 -1.86 4.70
CA ILE A 298 -8.44 -0.96 4.87
C ILE A 298 -8.26 0.03 6.03
N SER A 299 -7.44 -0.33 7.02
CA SER A 299 -7.14 0.51 8.17
C SER A 299 -5.92 1.43 7.97
N THR A 300 -5.30 1.38 6.79
CA THR A 300 -4.12 2.18 6.45
C THR A 300 -4.50 3.59 6.07
N TRP A 301 -3.55 4.50 6.28
CA TRP A 301 -3.71 5.92 5.98
C TRP A 301 -4.15 6.17 4.53
N ASP A 302 -3.58 5.41 3.60
CA ASP A 302 -3.79 5.56 2.16
C ASP A 302 -5.28 5.37 1.80
N LEU A 303 -5.97 4.46 2.49
CA LEU A 303 -7.38 4.22 2.27
C LEU A 303 -8.31 5.19 3.03
N PHE A 304 -8.13 5.37 4.34
CA PHE A 304 -9.11 6.13 5.15
C PHE A 304 -8.87 7.65 5.16
N TYR A 305 -7.65 8.12 4.88
CA TYR A 305 -7.31 9.54 4.98
C TYR A 305 -6.68 10.10 3.70
N GLU A 306 -5.75 9.43 3.04
CA GLU A 306 -5.10 10.02 1.87
C GLU A 306 -6.12 10.25 0.75
N LYS A 307 -6.03 11.33 -0.02
CA LYS A 307 -6.95 11.50 -1.17
C LYS A 307 -6.45 10.66 -2.35
N PHE A 308 -7.34 10.25 -3.24
CA PHE A 308 -6.92 9.53 -4.44
C PHE A 308 -6.72 10.51 -5.59
N GLY A 309 -5.45 10.88 -5.79
CA GLY A 309 -4.99 11.73 -6.89
C GLY A 309 -3.94 11.06 -7.75
N TRP A 310 -3.23 11.88 -8.54
CA TRP A 310 -2.19 11.39 -9.45
C TRP A 310 -1.13 10.57 -8.73
N MET A 311 -0.71 10.94 -7.52
CA MET A 311 0.29 10.20 -6.77
C MET A 311 -0.11 8.73 -6.59
N LEU A 312 -1.28 8.46 -6.01
CA LEU A 312 -1.70 7.07 -5.77
C LEU A 312 -2.10 6.36 -7.06
N ALA A 313 -2.74 7.04 -8.01
CA ALA A 313 -3.13 6.45 -9.28
C ALA A 313 -1.92 6.03 -10.11
N TYR A 314 -0.92 6.90 -10.25
CA TYR A 314 0.31 6.65 -10.99
C TYR A 314 1.19 5.60 -10.33
N TRP A 315 1.45 5.73 -9.03
CA TRP A 315 2.32 4.78 -8.33
C TRP A 315 1.71 3.37 -8.28
N ASN A 316 0.40 3.23 -8.14
CA ASN A 316 -0.23 1.90 -8.15
C ASN A 316 -0.36 1.29 -9.55
N THR A 317 -0.43 2.09 -10.61
CA THR A 317 -0.65 1.58 -11.99
C THR A 317 0.64 1.40 -12.79
N CYS A 318 1.61 2.30 -12.58
CA CYS A 318 2.87 2.34 -13.34
C CYS A 318 4.09 2.26 -12.42
N GLY A 319 4.14 3.14 -11.39
CA GLY A 319 5.32 3.29 -10.55
C GLY A 319 5.80 2.00 -9.89
N VAL A 320 5.00 1.40 -9.01
CA VAL A 320 5.36 0.17 -8.29
C VAL A 320 5.58 -1.02 -9.25
N PRO A 321 4.68 -1.34 -10.20
CA PRO A 321 4.88 -2.49 -11.08
C PRO A 321 6.18 -2.44 -11.88
N PHE A 322 6.50 -1.30 -12.49
CA PHE A 322 7.63 -1.19 -13.41
C PHE A 322 8.92 -0.80 -12.71
N LEU A 323 8.88 0.10 -11.71
CA LEU A 323 10.09 0.48 -10.98
C LEU A 323 10.60 -0.66 -10.09
N TYR A 324 9.71 -1.44 -9.47
CA TYR A 324 10.13 -2.51 -8.55
C TYR A 324 10.38 -3.85 -9.28
N SER A 325 10.11 -3.93 -10.58
CA SER A 325 10.49 -5.06 -11.44
C SER A 325 11.75 -4.77 -12.28
N ILE A 326 12.36 -3.60 -12.13
CA ILE A 326 13.64 -3.27 -12.81
C ILE A 326 14.73 -4.30 -12.51
N GLN A 327 14.72 -4.89 -11.31
CA GLN A 327 15.66 -5.94 -10.93
C GLN A 327 15.51 -7.19 -11.81
N SER A 328 14.28 -7.59 -12.16
CA SER A 328 14.06 -8.76 -13.02
C SER A 328 14.44 -8.46 -14.46
N LEU A 329 14.14 -7.25 -14.95
CA LEU A 329 14.62 -6.80 -16.26
C LEU A 329 16.15 -6.78 -16.32
N TYR A 330 16.82 -6.23 -15.31
CA TYR A 330 18.27 -6.22 -15.22
C TYR A 330 18.86 -7.64 -15.20
N ILE A 331 18.28 -8.55 -14.42
CA ILE A 331 18.77 -9.94 -14.34
C ILE A 331 18.60 -10.66 -15.68
N GLN A 332 17.47 -10.47 -16.36
CA GLN A 332 17.25 -11.05 -17.69
C GLN A 332 18.18 -10.43 -18.73
N THR A 333 18.37 -9.12 -18.74
CA THR A 333 19.03 -8.45 -19.87
C THR A 333 20.55 -8.39 -19.71
N VAL A 334 21.03 -8.12 -18.49
CA VAL A 334 22.45 -7.83 -18.20
C VAL A 334 23.13 -8.99 -17.48
N LEU A 335 22.45 -9.62 -16.51
CA LEU A 335 23.05 -10.65 -15.64
C LEU A 335 22.76 -12.10 -16.07
N LYS A 336 22.08 -12.32 -17.20
CA LYS A 336 21.55 -13.64 -17.58
C LYS A 336 22.56 -14.78 -17.62
N GLU A 337 23.83 -14.50 -17.91
CA GLU A 337 24.91 -15.50 -17.95
C GLU A 337 25.72 -15.58 -16.64
N ARG A 338 25.46 -14.69 -15.67
CA ARG A 338 26.17 -14.65 -14.39
C ARG A 338 25.22 -15.03 -13.26
N ALA A 339 25.48 -16.17 -12.63
CA ALA A 339 24.75 -16.59 -11.44
C ALA A 339 25.63 -16.51 -10.20
N TYR A 340 25.01 -16.18 -9.08
CA TYR A 340 25.63 -16.34 -7.78
C TYR A 340 25.86 -17.81 -7.46
N GLN A 341 26.91 -18.04 -6.69
CA GLN A 341 27.23 -19.35 -6.18
C GLN A 341 26.13 -19.81 -5.22
N PRO A 342 25.85 -21.12 -5.12
CA PRO A 342 24.78 -21.64 -4.29
C PRO A 342 24.81 -21.13 -2.84
N TRP A 343 26.00 -21.02 -2.23
CA TRP A 343 26.15 -20.53 -0.85
C TRP A 343 25.69 -19.07 -0.67
N GLN A 344 25.90 -18.22 -1.68
CA GLN A 344 25.46 -16.82 -1.66
C GLN A 344 23.93 -16.77 -1.71
N LEU A 345 23.32 -17.55 -2.60
CA LEU A 345 21.87 -17.66 -2.71
C LEU A 345 21.25 -18.23 -1.43
N THR A 346 21.86 -19.26 -0.84
CA THR A 346 21.41 -19.82 0.46
C THR A 346 21.45 -18.75 1.56
N LEU A 347 22.54 -17.99 1.66
CA LEU A 347 22.65 -16.89 2.62
C LEU A 347 21.55 -15.84 2.40
N MET A 348 21.35 -15.42 1.15
CA MET A 348 20.30 -14.45 0.80
C MET A 348 18.90 -14.96 1.16
N VAL A 349 18.59 -16.23 0.88
CA VAL A 349 17.31 -16.85 1.26
C VAL A 349 17.13 -16.91 2.77
N MET A 350 18.17 -17.26 3.53
CA MET A 350 18.11 -17.28 5.00
C MET A 350 17.81 -15.89 5.57
N VAL A 351 18.46 -14.84 5.05
CA VAL A 351 18.20 -13.45 5.46
C VAL A 351 16.80 -13.03 5.05
N LEU A 352 16.37 -13.34 3.82
CA LEU A 352 15.04 -13.02 3.29
C LEU A 352 13.93 -13.64 4.16
N LEU A 353 14.01 -14.94 4.45
CA LEU A 353 12.98 -15.63 5.24
C LEU A 353 12.92 -15.11 6.67
N SER A 354 14.07 -14.80 7.27
CA SER A 354 14.14 -14.19 8.61
C SER A 354 13.50 -12.80 8.61
N ALA A 355 13.86 -11.95 7.65
CA ALA A 355 13.28 -10.62 7.49
C ALA A 355 11.77 -10.67 7.22
N TYR A 356 11.34 -11.56 6.32
CA TYR A 356 9.93 -11.78 5.98
C TYR A 356 9.12 -12.24 7.20
N TYR A 357 9.65 -13.19 7.99
CA TYR A 357 8.97 -13.67 9.20
C TYR A 357 8.72 -12.54 10.19
N ILE A 358 9.75 -11.72 10.47
CA ILE A 358 9.63 -10.57 11.37
C ILE A 358 8.65 -9.54 10.78
N TRP A 359 8.77 -9.23 9.49
CA TRP A 359 7.95 -8.22 8.83
C TRP A 359 6.46 -8.59 8.83
N ASP A 360 6.14 -9.81 8.42
CA ASP A 360 4.76 -10.31 8.32
C ASP A 360 4.11 -10.46 9.70
N SER A 361 4.84 -11.04 10.67
CA SER A 361 4.32 -11.20 12.02
C SER A 361 4.22 -9.87 12.78
N ALA A 362 5.17 -8.94 12.62
CA ALA A 362 5.08 -7.59 13.21
C ALA A 362 3.91 -6.79 12.63
N ASN A 363 3.72 -6.79 11.31
CA ASN A 363 2.56 -6.12 10.71
C ASN A 363 1.25 -6.77 11.15
N SER A 364 1.19 -8.12 11.22
CA SER A 364 0.03 -8.85 11.73
C SER A 364 -0.31 -8.47 13.17
N GLN A 365 0.67 -8.43 14.08
CA GLN A 365 0.47 -8.07 15.49
C GLN A 365 -0.12 -6.65 15.63
N LYS A 366 0.48 -5.67 14.94
CA LYS A 366 -0.01 -4.28 14.91
C LYS A 366 -1.42 -4.19 14.36
N ASN A 367 -1.66 -4.77 13.18
CA ASN A 367 -2.92 -4.61 12.46
C ASN A 367 -4.07 -5.29 13.21
N ARG A 368 -3.85 -6.52 13.69
CA ARG A 368 -4.85 -7.25 14.47
C ARG A 368 -5.14 -6.59 15.82
N PHE A 369 -4.14 -6.00 16.48
CA PHE A 369 -4.37 -5.16 17.66
C PHE A 369 -5.29 -3.96 17.35
N ARG A 370 -5.01 -3.25 16.24
CA ARG A 370 -5.84 -2.12 15.80
C ARG A 370 -7.26 -2.55 15.43
N MET A 371 -7.42 -3.68 14.76
CA MET A 371 -8.72 -4.25 14.39
C MET A 371 -9.55 -4.59 15.63
N LYS A 372 -8.94 -5.26 16.62
CA LYS A 372 -9.58 -5.57 17.90
C LYS A 372 -10.05 -4.30 18.62
N ARG A 373 -9.20 -3.28 18.67
CA ARG A 373 -9.55 -1.97 19.26
C ARG A 373 -10.69 -1.27 18.52
N SER A 374 -10.80 -1.47 17.20
CA SER A 374 -11.86 -0.90 16.36
C SER A 374 -13.17 -1.70 16.38
N GLY A 375 -13.22 -2.82 17.11
CA GLY A 375 -14.40 -3.67 17.26
C GLY A 375 -14.61 -4.69 16.12
N VAL A 376 -13.58 -4.98 15.32
CA VAL A 376 -13.69 -5.97 14.26
C VAL A 376 -13.93 -7.36 14.88
N PRO A 377 -14.89 -8.16 14.36
CA PRO A 377 -15.16 -9.50 14.87
C PRO A 377 -13.94 -10.43 14.90
N GLU A 378 -13.84 -11.26 15.94
CA GLU A 378 -12.68 -12.14 16.16
C GLU A 378 -12.49 -13.16 15.02
N TYR A 379 -13.55 -13.61 14.35
CA TYR A 379 -13.45 -14.53 13.21
C TYR A 379 -12.70 -13.91 12.00
N ILE A 380 -12.78 -12.58 11.83
CA ILE A 380 -12.01 -11.83 10.82
C ILE A 380 -10.56 -11.68 11.28
N ILE A 381 -10.35 -11.31 12.55
CA ILE A 381 -9.01 -11.11 13.14
C ILE A 381 -8.18 -12.40 13.11
N ARG A 382 -8.83 -13.55 13.34
CA ARG A 382 -8.22 -14.89 13.37
C ARG A 382 -8.26 -15.59 12.02
N ARG A 383 -8.66 -14.90 10.95
CA ARG A 383 -8.63 -15.48 9.60
C ARG A 383 -7.24 -16.03 9.29
N LYS A 384 -7.26 -17.19 8.65
CA LYS A 384 -6.07 -17.86 8.13
C LYS A 384 -6.08 -17.79 6.62
N ALA A 385 -4.95 -17.42 6.04
CA ALA A 385 -4.68 -17.45 4.61
C ALA A 385 -3.22 -17.86 4.41
N PHE A 386 -2.93 -18.52 3.29
CA PHE A 386 -1.60 -19.07 3.05
C PHE A 386 -0.58 -17.98 2.68
N PRO A 387 0.67 -18.02 3.20
CA PRO A 387 1.11 -18.82 4.33
C PRO A 387 0.70 -18.16 5.65
N GLN A 388 0.23 -18.97 6.59
CA GLN A 388 -0.08 -18.51 7.93
C GLN A 388 1.16 -18.67 8.82
N LEU A 389 1.78 -17.56 9.20
CA LEU A 389 2.90 -17.57 10.13
C LEU A 389 2.39 -17.62 11.58
N PRO A 390 3.12 -18.30 12.49
CA PRO A 390 2.83 -18.28 13.91
C PRO A 390 3.10 -16.89 14.51
N TRP A 391 2.56 -16.64 15.70
CA TRP A 391 2.81 -15.42 16.49
C TRP A 391 2.35 -14.09 15.84
N GLY A 392 1.51 -14.15 14.80
CA GLY A 392 0.91 -12.96 14.18
C GLY A 392 -0.19 -12.29 15.02
N TYR A 393 -0.72 -12.94 16.07
CA TYR A 393 -1.69 -12.37 17.01
C TYR A 393 -1.23 -12.65 18.44
N ILE A 394 -1.33 -11.64 19.30
CA ILE A 394 -0.99 -11.77 20.73
C ILE A 394 -2.29 -11.65 21.52
N GLU A 395 -2.61 -12.70 22.26
CA GLU A 395 -3.72 -12.70 23.21
C GLU A 395 -3.33 -11.84 24.41
N ASN A 396 -4.15 -10.84 24.72
CA ASN A 396 -3.95 -9.91 25.84
C ASN A 396 -2.57 -9.21 25.82
N PRO A 397 -2.27 -8.41 24.79
CA PRO A 397 -0.96 -7.78 24.66
C PRO A 397 -0.73 -6.72 25.73
N ARG A 398 0.54 -6.50 26.09
CA ARG A 398 0.94 -5.36 26.91
C ARG A 398 0.67 -4.05 26.18
N ILE A 399 0.01 -3.14 26.88
CA ILE A 399 -0.46 -1.84 26.34
C ILE A 399 -0.26 -0.73 27.35
N LEU A 400 -0.02 0.48 26.84
CA LEU A 400 -0.10 1.70 27.62
C LEU A 400 -1.45 2.36 27.35
N LYS A 401 -2.18 2.69 28.43
CA LYS A 401 -3.50 3.31 28.35
C LYS A 401 -3.49 4.70 28.98
N SER A 402 -4.28 5.61 28.41
CA SER A 402 -4.65 6.89 28.99
C SER A 402 -6.05 7.28 28.49
N GLU A 403 -6.57 8.41 28.98
CA GLU A 403 -7.82 9.00 28.47
C GLU A 403 -7.76 9.34 26.97
N ARG A 404 -6.55 9.58 26.42
CA ARG A 404 -6.34 9.87 24.99
C ARG A 404 -6.25 8.63 24.11
N GLY A 405 -6.29 7.42 24.70
CA GLY A 405 -6.33 6.15 23.98
C GLY A 405 -5.29 5.14 24.45
N GLU A 406 -5.04 4.15 23.60
CA GLU A 406 -4.21 2.97 23.91
C GLU A 406 -3.11 2.77 22.88
N LEU A 407 -1.90 2.44 23.35
CA LEU A 407 -0.70 2.16 22.54
C LEU A 407 -0.17 0.76 22.80
N PHE A 408 0.27 0.09 21.72
CA PHE A 408 0.78 -1.27 21.72
C PHE A 408 2.28 -1.30 22.03
N VAL A 409 2.69 -1.98 23.11
CA VAL A 409 4.09 -2.08 23.57
C VAL A 409 4.57 -3.53 23.67
N ASP A 410 3.94 -4.45 22.94
CA ASP A 410 4.26 -5.88 23.01
C ASP A 410 4.75 -6.45 21.68
N GLY A 411 5.07 -7.75 21.68
CA GLY A 411 5.54 -8.44 20.50
C GLY A 411 6.82 -7.84 19.94
N TRP A 412 6.87 -7.64 18.62
CA TRP A 412 8.02 -6.97 17.98
C TRP A 412 8.14 -5.49 18.35
N TYR A 413 7.03 -4.82 18.67
CA TYR A 413 6.99 -3.39 18.98
C TYR A 413 7.54 -3.06 20.35
N ARG A 414 7.89 -4.07 21.18
CA ARG A 414 8.66 -3.85 22.41
C ARG A 414 10.13 -3.54 22.13
N TYR A 415 10.65 -3.95 20.98
CA TYR A 415 12.06 -3.80 20.63
C TYR A 415 12.32 -2.56 19.78
N GLY A 416 11.40 -2.20 18.88
CA GLY A 416 11.51 -1.01 18.06
C GLY A 416 10.15 -0.55 17.54
N ARG A 417 9.92 0.76 17.57
CA ARG A 417 8.63 1.36 17.16
C ARG A 417 8.28 1.09 15.69
N LYS A 418 9.30 0.92 14.86
CA LYS A 418 9.24 0.73 13.41
C LYS A 418 10.13 -0.42 12.95
N LEU A 419 10.28 -1.47 13.77
CA LEU A 419 11.11 -2.64 13.41
C LEU A 419 10.72 -3.25 12.05
N HIS A 420 9.43 -3.28 11.76
CA HIS A 420 8.91 -3.71 10.45
C HIS A 420 9.48 -2.90 9.28
N TYR A 421 9.80 -1.61 9.42
CA TYR A 421 10.47 -0.83 8.36
C TYR A 421 11.89 -1.30 8.11
N THR A 422 12.63 -1.65 9.17
CA THR A 422 14.01 -2.14 9.06
C THR A 422 14.08 -3.42 8.25
N VAL A 423 13.23 -4.41 8.57
CA VAL A 423 13.20 -5.67 7.83
C VAL A 423 12.63 -5.51 6.43
N ASP A 424 11.77 -4.53 6.20
CA ASP A 424 11.32 -4.14 4.86
C ASP A 424 12.48 -3.63 4.00
N ILE A 425 13.32 -2.74 4.55
CA ILE A 425 14.53 -2.22 3.89
C ILE A 425 15.51 -3.36 3.60
N ILE A 426 15.65 -4.34 4.50
CA ILE A 426 16.49 -5.53 4.26
C ILE A 426 15.96 -6.33 3.06
N MET A 427 14.66 -6.58 2.98
CA MET A 427 14.07 -7.29 1.83
C MET A 427 14.26 -6.49 0.54
N ALA A 428 14.02 -5.18 0.55
CA ALA A 428 14.25 -4.31 -0.60
C ALA A 428 15.71 -4.28 -1.03
N PHE A 429 16.65 -4.25 -0.08
CA PHE A 429 18.08 -4.35 -0.35
C PHE A 429 18.42 -5.68 -1.03
N LEU A 430 17.86 -6.80 -0.54
CA LEU A 430 18.10 -8.12 -1.14
C LEU A 430 17.59 -8.20 -2.59
N TRP A 431 16.52 -7.47 -2.95
CA TRP A 431 16.05 -7.39 -4.33
C TRP A 431 17.11 -6.72 -5.22
N GLY A 432 17.71 -5.61 -4.78
CA GLY A 432 18.82 -4.99 -5.52
C GLY A 432 20.09 -5.86 -5.54
N ALA A 433 20.44 -6.45 -4.39
CA ALA A 433 21.62 -7.28 -4.23
C ALA A 433 21.57 -8.57 -5.05
N SER A 434 20.40 -9.03 -5.49
CA SER A 434 20.30 -10.17 -6.44
C SER A 434 20.79 -9.82 -7.85
N CYS A 435 20.99 -8.54 -8.16
CA CYS A 435 21.48 -8.07 -9.45
C CYS A 435 23.01 -7.87 -9.52
N GLY A 436 23.75 -8.13 -8.44
CA GLY A 436 25.16 -7.71 -8.34
C GLY A 436 25.30 -6.26 -7.90
N PHE A 437 26.53 -5.74 -7.96
CA PHE A 437 26.87 -4.37 -7.54
C PHE A 437 27.46 -3.51 -8.68
N ASP A 438 27.38 -4.01 -9.93
CA ASP A 438 27.94 -3.35 -11.11
C ASP A 438 27.14 -2.10 -11.53
N SER A 439 25.87 -2.00 -11.12
CA SER A 439 24.98 -0.87 -11.45
C SER A 439 24.22 -0.39 -10.22
N PHE A 440 23.98 0.92 -10.16
CA PHE A 440 23.11 1.54 -9.15
C PHE A 440 21.62 1.34 -9.44
N ILE A 441 21.23 1.08 -10.70
CA ILE A 441 19.82 1.05 -11.12
C ILE A 441 18.99 0.04 -10.29
N PRO A 442 19.44 -1.20 -10.06
CA PRO A 442 18.73 -2.16 -9.18
C PRO A 442 18.55 -1.69 -7.73
N PHE A 443 19.44 -0.82 -7.23
CA PHE A 443 19.42 -0.27 -5.87
C PHE A 443 18.58 1.00 -5.75
N PHE A 444 18.14 1.60 -6.86
CA PHE A 444 17.30 2.79 -6.82
C PHE A 444 16.04 2.57 -5.97
N TYR A 445 15.39 1.42 -6.10
CA TYR A 445 14.22 1.05 -5.31
C TYR A 445 14.49 1.13 -3.80
N VAL A 446 15.55 0.48 -3.30
CA VAL A 446 15.83 0.48 -1.85
C VAL A 446 16.17 1.88 -1.35
N CYS A 447 16.87 2.70 -2.14
CA CYS A 447 17.15 4.10 -1.79
C CYS A 447 15.86 4.93 -1.72
N PHE A 448 15.04 4.89 -2.77
CA PHE A 448 13.75 5.58 -2.82
C PHE A 448 12.84 5.14 -1.67
N PHE A 449 12.71 3.84 -1.45
CA PHE A 449 11.87 3.26 -0.41
C PHE A 449 12.33 3.64 0.99
N THR A 450 13.64 3.64 1.23
CA THR A 450 14.21 4.07 2.52
C THR A 450 13.90 5.55 2.80
N CYS A 451 14.09 6.44 1.82
CA CYS A 451 13.71 7.85 1.95
C CYS A 451 12.22 8.02 2.25
N HIS A 452 11.36 7.27 1.56
CA HIS A 452 9.91 7.29 1.80
C HIS A 452 9.55 6.80 3.20
N LEU A 453 10.17 5.72 3.70
CA LEU A 453 9.91 5.18 5.03
C LEU A 453 10.37 6.14 6.15
N VAL A 454 11.50 6.84 5.95
CA VAL A 454 11.97 7.85 6.90
C VAL A 454 11.01 9.04 6.96
N ASP A 455 10.55 9.54 5.82
CA ASP A 455 9.50 10.57 5.79
C ASP A 455 8.21 10.10 6.48
N ARG A 456 7.78 8.88 6.16
CA ARG A 456 6.59 8.26 6.74
C ARG A 456 6.69 8.10 8.25
N GLU A 457 7.87 7.75 8.78
CA GLU A 457 8.13 7.67 10.22
C GLU A 457 7.99 9.04 10.88
N ARG A 458 8.60 10.09 10.31
CA ARG A 458 8.53 11.45 10.86
C ARG A 458 7.09 11.97 10.92
N ARG A 459 6.31 11.76 9.84
CA ARG A 459 4.89 12.13 9.81
C ARG A 459 4.06 11.32 10.82
N ASP A 460 4.39 10.05 11.02
CA ASP A 460 3.73 9.22 12.04
C ASP A 460 4.05 9.67 13.47
N ASP A 461 5.31 9.98 13.79
CA ASP A 461 5.72 10.49 15.12
C ASP A 461 5.03 11.82 15.44
N TYR A 462 5.02 12.76 14.49
CA TYR A 462 4.33 14.04 14.64
C TYR A 462 2.84 13.87 14.96
N ARG A 463 2.14 12.99 14.23
CA ARG A 463 0.72 12.69 14.47
C ARG A 463 0.50 11.99 15.80
N CYS A 464 1.36 11.04 16.17
CA CYS A 464 1.26 10.34 17.44
C CYS A 464 1.46 11.28 18.64
N ARG A 465 2.41 12.22 18.55
CA ARG A 465 2.60 13.28 19.57
C ARG A 465 1.34 14.13 19.72
N ARG A 466 0.77 14.63 18.62
CA ARG A 466 -0.47 15.43 18.66
C ARG A 466 -1.65 14.66 19.24
N LYS A 467 -1.81 13.40 18.86
CA LYS A 467 -2.93 12.57 19.29
C LYS A 467 -2.81 12.13 20.75
N TYR A 468 -1.66 11.59 21.15
CA TYR A 468 -1.50 10.92 22.45
C TYR A 468 -0.85 11.80 23.53
N GLY A 469 -0.18 12.89 23.16
CA GLY A 469 0.46 13.82 24.11
C GLY A 469 1.41 13.10 25.08
N ALA A 470 1.22 13.30 26.38
CA ALA A 470 2.05 12.67 27.42
C ALA A 470 2.09 11.13 27.37
N LEU A 471 1.04 10.47 26.85
CA LEU A 471 1.06 9.02 26.65
C LEU A 471 2.10 8.62 25.58
N TRP A 472 2.34 9.46 24.57
CA TRP A 472 3.40 9.23 23.59
C TRP A 472 4.77 9.36 24.23
N GLU A 473 5.01 10.38 25.05
CA GLU A 473 6.30 10.53 25.74
C GLU A 473 6.61 9.31 26.63
N ARG A 474 5.61 8.81 27.36
CA ARG A 474 5.75 7.55 28.10
C ARG A 474 6.02 6.35 27.19
N TYR A 475 5.39 6.29 26.02
CA TYR A 475 5.65 5.25 25.03
C TYR A 475 7.10 5.29 24.53
N LEU A 476 7.64 6.48 24.28
CA LEU A 476 9.04 6.67 23.88
C LEU A 476 10.03 6.24 24.97
N GLN A 477 9.68 6.36 26.26
CA GLN A 477 10.51 5.85 27.35
C GLN A 477 10.50 4.31 27.43
N VAL A 478 9.34 3.69 27.17
CA VAL A 478 9.19 2.22 27.24
C VAL A 478 9.81 1.54 26.02
N VAL A 479 9.69 2.14 24.83
CA VAL A 479 10.23 1.61 23.58
C VAL A 479 11.12 2.69 22.96
N PRO A 480 12.38 2.85 23.41
CA PRO A 480 13.23 3.98 23.02
C PRO A 480 13.72 3.91 21.58
N TYR A 481 13.92 2.72 21.03
CA TYR A 481 14.45 2.53 19.68
C TYR A 481 13.37 2.66 18.60
N LYS A 482 13.73 3.31 17.50
CA LYS A 482 12.89 3.51 16.31
C LYS A 482 12.96 2.31 15.39
N LEU A 483 14.13 2.08 14.80
CA LEU A 483 14.32 1.15 13.68
C LEU A 483 15.16 -0.05 14.10
N ILE A 484 16.30 0.18 14.75
CA ILE A 484 17.30 -0.82 15.09
C ILE A 484 17.48 -0.81 16.62
N PRO A 485 17.04 -1.88 17.32
CA PRO A 485 17.20 -1.99 18.76
C PRO A 485 18.69 -1.85 19.17
N GLY A 486 18.96 -0.96 20.13
CA GLY A 486 20.32 -0.68 20.62
C GLY A 486 21.12 0.33 19.79
N VAL A 487 20.61 0.81 18.66
CA VAL A 487 21.32 1.76 17.76
C VAL A 487 20.51 3.02 17.51
N TYR A 488 19.31 2.90 16.93
CA TYR A 488 18.46 4.02 16.52
C TYR A 488 16.99 3.64 16.62
#